data_AF-A0A6A5AUF8-F1
#
_entry.id   AF-A0A6A5AUF8-F1
#
_cell.length_a   1.000
_cell.length_b   1.000
_cell.length_c   1.000
_cell.angle_alpha   90.00
_cell.angle_beta   90.00
_cell.angle_gamma   90.00
#
_symmetry.space_group_name_H-M   'P 1'
#
loop_
_entity.id
_entity.type
_entity.pdbx_description
1 polymer ?
#
loop_
_entity_poly.entity_id
_entity_poly.type
_entity_poly.pdbx_seq_one_letter_code
_entity_poly.pdbx_strand_id
1 'polypeptide(L)'
;MSTSADHEAEDALMEAPVAQQDSRYFSEELFESLPLSEPTQRILKELNFVKMTKIQAKSIRPLLSGSDLLGAAKTGSGKTLSFLIPAVELL
;
A
#
# COMPACT_ATOMS: atom_id res chain seq x y z
N MET A 1 -0.36 -25.99 -47.56
CA MET A 1 -1.21 -24.81 -47.36
C MET A 1 -1.05 -24.38 -45.91
N SER A 2 -0.60 -23.14 -45.74
CA SER A 2 -0.11 -22.51 -44.51
C SER A 2 -1.22 -22.15 -43.51
N THR A 3 -0.88 -22.16 -42.21
CA THR A 3 -1.22 -21.19 -41.11
C THR A 3 -2.67 -20.67 -41.02
N SER A 4 -3.39 -20.58 -39.90
CA SER A 4 -3.11 -20.14 -38.51
C SER A 4 -4.39 -20.47 -37.72
N ALA A 5 -4.39 -21.06 -36.52
CA ALA A 5 -4.29 -20.35 -35.24
C ALA A 5 -5.00 -18.98 -35.25
N ASP A 6 -6.21 -18.91 -34.71
CA ASP A 6 -6.80 -17.73 -34.06
C ASP A 6 -7.85 -18.23 -33.06
N HIS A 7 -7.46 -18.26 -31.78
CA HIS A 7 -8.33 -18.51 -30.64
C HIS A 7 -8.23 -17.26 -29.76
N GLU A 8 -8.98 -16.23 -30.10
CA GLU A 8 -9.13 -15.02 -29.30
C GLU A 8 -10.62 -14.67 -29.17
N ALA A 9 -11.14 -14.81 -27.95
CA ALA A 9 -12.28 -14.10 -27.38
C ALA A 9 -12.30 -14.51 -25.89
N GLU A 10 -11.58 -13.78 -25.04
CA GLU A 10 -12.06 -12.62 -24.29
C GLU A 10 -12.60 -13.00 -22.91
N ASP A 11 -11.77 -12.63 -21.93
CA ASP A 11 -12.17 -11.91 -20.72
C ASP A 11 -13.07 -12.61 -19.69
N ALA A 12 -12.42 -13.20 -18.69
CA ALA A 12 -13.01 -13.41 -17.37
C ALA A 12 -11.93 -13.22 -16.29
N LEU A 13 -11.65 -11.94 -16.01
CA LEU A 13 -11.45 -11.36 -14.68
C LEU A 13 -11.32 -12.36 -13.51
N MET A 14 -10.09 -12.70 -13.13
CA MET A 14 -9.61 -12.75 -11.73
C MET A 14 -8.17 -13.29 -11.72
N GLU A 15 -7.22 -12.48 -12.20
CA GLU A 15 -5.86 -12.58 -11.67
C GLU A 15 -5.71 -11.50 -10.62
N ALA A 16 -5.62 -11.92 -9.35
CA ALA A 16 -5.22 -11.02 -8.27
C ALA A 16 -3.77 -10.53 -8.53
N PRO A 17 -3.51 -9.22 -8.69
CA PRO A 17 -2.15 -8.74 -8.91
C PRO A 17 -1.60 -8.13 -7.61
N VAL A 18 -0.33 -8.17 -7.22
CA VAL A 18 0.96 -8.64 -7.75
C VAL A 18 1.86 -8.64 -6.51
N ALA A 19 2.32 -9.80 -6.03
CA ALA A 19 3.32 -9.87 -4.97
C ALA A 19 4.74 -9.98 -5.56
N GLN A 20 5.10 -9.03 -6.43
CA GLN A 20 6.49 -8.82 -6.83
C GLN A 20 7.02 -7.65 -6.00
N GLN A 21 7.68 -7.96 -4.89
CA GLN A 21 8.22 -6.98 -3.94
C GLN A 21 9.37 -6.19 -4.59
N ASP A 22 9.05 -5.12 -5.32
CA ASP A 22 10.05 -4.17 -5.81
C ASP A 22 10.60 -3.38 -4.61
N SER A 23 11.82 -3.72 -4.19
CA SER A 23 12.55 -3.02 -3.11
C SER A 23 12.78 -1.54 -3.41
N ARG A 24 12.58 -1.08 -4.66
CA ARG A 24 12.58 0.35 -4.97
C ARG A 24 11.37 1.07 -4.38
N TYR A 25 10.26 0.38 -4.18
CA TYR A 25 8.98 0.96 -3.82
C TYR A 25 8.56 0.66 -2.37
N PHE A 26 8.73 -0.59 -1.93
CA PHE A 26 8.47 -0.99 -0.56
C PHE A 26 9.67 -0.74 0.37
N SER A 27 9.39 -0.46 1.63
CA SER A 27 10.38 -0.45 2.72
C SER A 27 10.51 -1.86 3.33
N GLU A 28 11.40 -2.04 4.31
CA GLU A 28 11.44 -3.26 5.14
C GLU A 28 10.56 -3.18 6.39
N GLU A 29 9.87 -2.05 6.61
CA GLU A 29 9.04 -1.84 7.79
C GLU A 29 7.60 -2.33 7.59
N LEU A 30 7.06 -2.99 8.62
CA LEU A 30 5.69 -3.50 8.65
C LEU A 30 4.74 -2.51 9.31
N PHE A 31 3.48 -2.49 8.88
CA PHE A 31 2.44 -1.68 9.54
C PHE A 31 2.25 -2.04 11.02
N GLU A 32 2.44 -3.31 11.39
CA GLU A 32 2.40 -3.79 12.78
C GLU A 32 3.44 -3.14 13.70
N SER A 33 4.51 -2.57 13.14
CA SER A 33 5.55 -1.87 13.91
C SER A 33 5.15 -0.46 14.37
N LEU A 34 4.01 0.04 13.90
CA LEU A 34 3.48 1.35 14.25
C LEU A 34 2.67 1.26 15.55
N PRO A 35 2.66 2.33 16.37
CA PRO A 35 1.89 2.38 17.61
C PRO A 35 0.41 2.68 17.32
N LEU A 36 -0.27 1.79 16.59
CA LEU A 36 -1.68 1.94 16.20
C LEU A 36 -2.60 1.17 17.16
N SER A 37 -3.84 1.64 17.27
CA SER A 37 -4.92 0.94 17.97
C SER A 37 -5.17 -0.47 17.41
N GLU A 38 -5.64 -1.37 18.27
CA GLU A 38 -5.97 -2.76 17.87
C GLU A 38 -6.98 -2.84 16.71
N PRO A 39 -8.08 -2.04 16.68
CA PRO A 39 -9.01 -2.04 15.56
C PRO A 39 -8.35 -1.69 14.23
N THR A 40 -7.48 -0.68 14.21
CA THR A 40 -6.77 -0.27 12.99
C THR A 40 -5.78 -1.33 12.55
N GLN A 41 -5.02 -1.93 13.46
CA GLN A 41 -4.12 -3.04 13.11
C GLN A 41 -4.89 -4.22 12.51
N ARG A 42 -6.05 -4.57 13.07
CA ARG A 42 -6.90 -5.65 12.53
C ARG A 42 -7.35 -5.35 11.11
N ILE A 43 -7.89 -4.14 10.87
CA ILE A 43 -8.38 -3.75 9.53
C ILE A 43 -7.24 -3.71 8.51
N LEU A 44 -6.06 -3.19 8.89
CA LEU A 44 -4.89 -3.19 8.00
C LEU A 44 -4.50 -4.61 7.58
N LYS A 45 -4.56 -5.59 8.49
CA LYS A 45 -4.33 -7.01 8.17
C LYS A 45 -5.40 -7.58 7.25
N GLU A 46 -6.68 -7.31 7.53
CA GLU A 46 -7.81 -7.75 6.69
C GLU A 46 -7.72 -7.21 5.26
N LEU A 47 -7.23 -5.98 5.11
CA LEU A 47 -6.98 -5.33 3.81
C LEU A 47 -5.64 -5.73 3.17
N ASN A 48 -4.88 -6.64 3.78
CA ASN A 48 -3.54 -7.08 3.35
C ASN A 48 -2.49 -5.95 3.26
N PHE A 49 -2.65 -4.89 4.07
CA PHE A 49 -1.60 -3.88 4.28
C PHE A 49 -0.58 -4.38 5.30
N VAL A 50 0.37 -5.17 4.83
CA VAL A 50 1.42 -5.77 5.68
C VAL A 50 2.69 -4.92 5.70
N LYS A 51 3.25 -4.61 4.52
CA LYS A 51 4.53 -3.89 4.36
C LYS A 51 4.29 -2.45 3.92
N MET A 52 4.96 -1.50 4.56
CA MET A 52 4.85 -0.09 4.19
C MET A 52 5.67 0.21 2.92
N THR A 53 5.15 1.11 2.09
CA THR A 53 5.94 1.80 1.07
C THR A 53 6.99 2.71 1.70
N LYS A 54 8.03 3.07 0.96
CA LYS A 54 9.08 3.97 1.48
C LYS A 54 8.55 5.34 1.93
N ILE A 55 7.52 5.87 1.27
CA ILE A 55 6.94 7.15 1.68
C ILE A 55 6.14 6.97 2.98
N GLN A 56 5.34 5.91 3.09
CA GLN A 56 4.56 5.59 4.29
C GLN A 56 5.45 5.40 5.53
N ALA A 57 6.52 4.61 5.41
CA ALA A 57 7.47 4.36 6.50
C ALA A 57 8.11 5.66 7.01
N LYS A 58 8.42 6.60 6.10
CA LYS A 58 9.00 7.90 6.43
C LYS A 58 7.99 8.90 6.98
N SER A 59 6.70 8.78 6.63
CA SER A 59 5.70 9.82 6.93
C SER A 59 4.77 9.48 8.09
N ILE A 60 4.41 8.21 8.28
CA ILE A 60 3.34 7.86 9.23
C ILE A 60 3.76 8.14 10.67
N ARG A 61 5.00 7.78 11.08
CA ARG A 61 5.47 8.05 12.46
C ARG A 61 5.51 9.55 12.79
N PRO A 62 6.10 10.44 11.97
CA PRO A 62 6.01 11.88 12.20
C PRO A 62 4.57 12.40 12.28
N LEU A 63 3.68 11.95 11.38
CA LEU A 63 2.28 12.38 11.37
C LEU A 63 1.53 11.93 12.65
N LEU A 64 1.76 10.70 13.12
CA LEU A 64 1.21 10.20 14.38
C LEU A 64 1.72 10.98 15.60
N SER A 65 2.90 11.61 15.51
CA SER A 65 3.43 12.49 16.56
C SER A 65 2.86 13.92 16.52
N GLY A 66 1.92 14.20 15.60
CA GLY A 66 1.34 15.53 15.41
C GLY A 66 2.24 16.52 14.67
N SER A 67 3.29 16.04 13.98
CA SER A 67 4.16 16.88 13.17
C SER A 67 3.57 17.15 11.80
N ASP A 68 3.68 18.39 11.31
CA ASP A 68 3.34 18.73 9.93
C ASP A 68 4.34 18.13 8.94
N LEU A 69 3.85 17.59 7.82
CA LEU A 69 4.69 16.94 6.81
C LEU A 69 4.29 17.35 5.39
N LEU A 70 5.26 17.89 4.65
CA LEU A 70 5.15 18.10 3.20
C LEU A 70 5.83 16.93 2.47
N GLY A 71 5.03 16.10 1.81
CA GLY A 71 5.51 14.92 1.08
C GLY A 71 5.33 15.05 -0.43
N ALA A 72 6.44 15.05 -1.18
CA ALA A 72 6.42 14.93 -2.64
C ALA A 72 6.73 13.48 -3.07
N ALA A 73 5.79 12.83 -3.74
CA ALA A 73 5.99 11.50 -4.31
C ALA A 73 5.08 11.30 -5.53
N LYS A 74 5.42 10.38 -6.43
CA LYS A 74 4.60 10.07 -7.62
C LYS A 74 3.19 9.55 -7.24
N THR A 75 2.25 9.61 -8.19
CA THR A 75 0.92 8.99 -8.01
C THR A 75 1.06 7.48 -7.78
N GLY A 76 0.16 6.93 -6.96
CA GLY A 76 0.21 5.53 -6.59
C GLY A 76 1.46 5.19 -5.79
N SER A 77 1.99 6.12 -4.97
CA SER A 77 3.11 5.88 -4.04
C SER A 77 2.69 5.50 -2.61
N GLY A 78 1.38 5.50 -2.31
CA GLY A 78 0.87 5.24 -0.97
C GLY A 78 0.63 6.47 -0.07
N LYS A 79 0.71 7.70 -0.61
CA LYS A 79 0.46 8.94 0.15
C LYS A 79 -0.93 8.99 0.79
N THR A 80 -1.98 8.56 0.08
CA THR A 80 -3.35 8.60 0.62
C THR A 80 -3.45 7.85 1.95
N LEU A 81 -3.00 6.60 1.99
CA LEU A 81 -2.99 5.82 3.23
C LEU A 81 -2.05 6.41 4.30
N SER A 82 -0.99 7.11 3.88
CA SER A 82 -0.05 7.78 4.80
C SER A 82 -0.72 8.88 5.63
N PHE A 83 -1.74 9.55 5.09
CA PHE A 83 -2.52 10.57 5.80
C PHE A 83 -3.78 10.00 6.45
N LEU A 84 -4.39 8.97 5.86
CA LEU A 84 -5.59 8.35 6.42
C LEU A 84 -5.33 7.63 7.74
N ILE A 85 -4.20 6.92 7.89
CA ILE A 85 -3.90 6.22 9.15
C ILE A 85 -3.80 7.22 10.33
N PRO A 86 -2.98 8.29 10.25
CA PRO A 86 -2.97 9.32 11.29
C PRO A 86 -4.32 9.99 11.50
N ALA A 87 -5.09 10.24 10.43
CA ALA A 87 -6.42 10.83 10.57
C ALA A 87 -7.39 9.95 11.37
N VAL A 88 -7.33 8.62 11.22
CA VAL A 88 -8.18 7.71 11.99
C VAL A 88 -7.69 7.53 13.43
N GLU A 89 -6.38 7.60 13.67
CA GLU A 89 -5.80 7.38 15.00
C GLU A 89 -5.82 8.62 15.91
N LEU A 90 -5.84 9.82 15.35
CA LEU A 90 -5.74 11.08 16.10
C LEU A 90 -7.08 11.82 16.26
N LEU A 91 -8.15 11.37 15.59
CA LEU A 91 -9.51 11.93 15.69
C LEU A 91 -10.37 11.10 16.65
#